data_AF-A0A8B8M2A2-F1
#
_entry.id   AF-A0A8B8M2A2-F1
#
_cell.length_a   1.000
_cell.length_b   1.000
_cell.length_c   1.000
_cell.angle_alpha   90.00
_cell.angle_beta   90.00
_cell.angle_gamma   90.00
#
_symmetry.space_group_name_H-M   'P 1'
#
loop_
_entity.id
_entity.type
_entity.pdbx_description
1 polymer ?
#
loop_
_entity_poly.entity_id
_entity_poly.type
_entity_poly.pdbx_seq_one_letter_code
_entity_poly.pdbx_strand_id
1 'polypeptide(L)' 'MAAFTFSFRFGVVAVVASLIFTLYMPLAVHSQSLAPAPAPTSDGTSIDQGIAYVLMMLALALTYLIHSADLSSTF' A
#
# COMPACT_ATOMS: atom_id res chain seq x y z
N MET A 1 -54.45 22.50 21.35
CA MET A 1 -53.27 22.47 20.44
C MET A 1 -52.48 23.74 20.74
N ALA A 2 -51.41 23.66 21.54
CA ALA A 2 -50.64 24.85 21.90
C ALA A 2 -49.68 25.19 20.75
N ALA A 3 -49.97 26.28 20.04
CA ALA A 3 -49.08 26.82 19.03
C ALA A 3 -47.82 27.32 19.72
N PHE A 4 -46.70 26.63 19.50
CA PHE A 4 -45.38 27.15 19.86
C PHE A 4 -45.11 28.38 18.99
N THR A 5 -45.50 29.56 19.45
CA THR A 5 -45.07 30.82 18.84
C THR A 5 -43.59 30.99 19.19
N PHE A 6 -42.73 30.56 18.29
CA PHE A 6 -41.30 30.81 18.38
C PHE A 6 -41.13 32.34 18.36
N SER A 7 -40.80 32.94 19.51
CA SER A 7 -40.56 34.38 19.53
C SER A 7 -39.37 34.68 18.62
N PHE A 8 -39.47 35.70 17.76
CA PHE A 8 -38.40 36.08 16.83
C PHE A 8 -37.04 36.21 17.52
N ARG A 9 -37.02 36.68 18.78
CA ARG A 9 -35.84 36.80 19.63
C ARG A 9 -35.21 35.44 19.97
N PHE A 10 -36.04 34.43 20.26
CA PHE A 10 -35.61 33.05 20.47
C PHE A 10 -35.12 32.42 19.14
N GLY A 11 -35.76 32.80 18.02
CA GLY A 11 -35.29 32.68 16.63
C GLY A 11 -33.80 32.90 16.47
N VAL A 12 -33.43 34.15 16.70
CA VAL A 12 -32.07 34.65 16.48
C VAL A 12 -31.05 33.97 17.40
N VAL A 13 -31.39 33.76 18.68
CA VAL A 13 -30.49 33.10 19.64
C VAL A 13 -30.19 31.65 19.24
N ALA A 14 -31.20 30.90 18.79
CA ALA A 14 -31.01 29.53 18.34
C ALA A 14 -30.11 29.45 17.09
N VAL A 15 -30.30 30.36 16.13
CA VAL A 15 -29.46 30.43 14.92
C VAL A 15 -28.01 30.77 15.27
N VAL A 16 -27.78 31.77 16.11
CA VAL A 16 -26.43 32.17 16.54
C VAL A 16 -25.75 31.03 17.31
N ALA A 17 -26.47 30.36 18.22
CA ALA A 17 -25.94 29.22 18.96
C ALA A 17 -25.57 28.05 18.03
N SER A 18 -26.39 27.77 17.01
CA SER A 18 -26.09 26.73 16.03
C SER A 18 -24.87 27.07 15.17
N LEU A 19 -24.72 28.34 14.77
CA LEU A 19 -23.57 28.81 14.00
C LEU A 19 -22.27 28.67 14.80
N ILE A 20 -22.30 29.10 16.07
CA ILE A 20 -21.17 28.93 16.99
C ILE A 20 -20.84 27.43 17.12
N PHE A 21 -21.83 26.61 17.43
CA PHE A 21 -21.62 25.17 17.60
C PHE A 21 -20.98 24.52 16.35
N THR A 22 -21.47 24.84 15.14
CA THR A 22 -20.92 24.32 13.89
C THR A 22 -19.51 24.84 13.59
N LEU A 23 -19.17 26.07 13.98
CA LEU A 23 -17.83 26.63 13.80
C LEU A 23 -16.80 26.04 14.78
N TYR A 24 -17.21 25.65 15.99
CA TYR A 24 -16.32 25.11 17.03
C TYR A 24 -16.26 23.58 17.05
N MET A 25 -17.25 22.86 16.50
CA MET A 25 -17.25 21.38 16.39
C MET A 25 -16.18 20.72 15.49
N PRO A 26 -15.60 21.36 14.45
CA PRO A 26 -14.64 20.68 13.57
C PRO A 26 -13.34 20.28 14.26
N LEU A 27 -13.04 20.82 15.46
CA LEU A 27 -11.84 20.47 16.22
C LEU A 27 -11.93 19.09 16.90
N ALA A 28 -13.11 18.49 16.98
CA ALA A 28 -13.32 17.17 17.59
C ALA A 28 -13.22 16.01 16.59
N VAL A 29 -12.87 16.28 15.32
CA VAL A 29 -12.61 15.22 14.33
C VAL A 29 -11.34 14.50 14.75
N HIS A 30 -11.54 13.41 15.49
CA HIS A 30 -10.50 12.48 15.90
C HIS A 30 -9.75 12.05 14.63
N SER A 31 -8.46 12.38 14.56
CA SER A 31 -7.56 11.89 13.53
C SER A 31 -7.60 10.37 13.56
N GLN A 32 -8.31 9.77 12.60
CA GLN A 32 -8.31 8.33 12.36
C GLN A 32 -6.86 7.96 12.02
N SER A 33 -6.12 7.44 13.00
CA SER A 33 -4.79 6.91 12.74
C SER A 33 -4.96 5.73 11.81
N LEU A 34 -4.60 5.89 10.53
CA LEU A 34 -4.50 4.75 9.64
C LEU A 34 -3.52 3.75 10.27
N ALA A 35 -3.86 2.46 10.21
CA ALA A 35 -2.93 1.43 10.61
C ALA A 35 -1.64 1.59 9.78
N PRO A 36 -0.45 1.38 10.38
CA PRO A 36 0.80 1.39 9.63
C PRO A 36 0.70 0.46 8.41
N ALA A 37 1.21 0.91 7.26
CA ALA A 37 1.24 0.10 6.06
C ALA A 37 1.96 -1.24 6.34
N PRO A 38 1.51 -2.36 5.75
CA PRO A 38 2.19 -3.64 5.89
C PRO A 38 3.67 -3.53 5.52
N ALA A 39 4.53 -4.25 6.23
CA ALA A 39 5.94 -4.29 5.91
C ALA A 39 6.16 -4.87 4.49
N PRO A 40 7.13 -4.35 3.71
CA PRO A 40 7.49 -4.96 2.45
C PRO A 40 7.98 -6.39 2.68
N THR A 41 7.49 -7.34 1.87
CA THR A 41 7.94 -8.74 1.92
C THR A 41 8.88 -9.02 0.75
N SER A 42 10.04 -9.62 1.05
CA SER A 42 10.93 -10.23 0.05
C SER A 42 10.97 -11.72 0.35
N ASP A 43 10.57 -12.55 -0.61
CA ASP A 43 10.51 -14.01 -0.48
C ASP A 43 11.86 -14.69 -0.78
N GLY A 44 12.88 -13.94 -1.19
CA GLY A 44 14.25 -14.42 -1.42
C GLY A 44 14.43 -15.34 -2.63
N THR A 45 13.34 -15.83 -3.22
CA THR A 45 13.32 -16.86 -4.28
C THR A 45 13.95 -16.40 -5.59
N SER A 46 13.92 -15.09 -5.88
CA SER A 46 14.49 -14.52 -7.10
C SER A 46 16.01 -14.68 -7.20
N ILE A 47 16.72 -14.65 -6.07
CA ILE A 47 18.17 -14.90 -6.03
C ILE A 47 18.44 -16.38 -6.29
N ASP A 48 17.70 -17.26 -5.62
CA ASP A 48 17.83 -18.71 -5.78
C ASP A 48 17.55 -19.13 -7.23
N GLN A 49 16.48 -18.60 -7.83
CA GLN A 49 16.11 -18.83 -9.22
C GLN A 49 17.16 -18.27 -10.19
N GLY A 50 17.70 -17.09 -9.90
CA GLY A 50 18.78 -16.49 -10.69
C GLY A 50 20.04 -17.38 -10.70
N ILE A 51 20.47 -17.85 -9.53
CA ILE A 51 21.60 -18.78 -9.41
C ILE A 51 21.29 -20.09 -10.15
N ALA A 52 20.08 -20.62 -10.02
CA ALA A 52 19.67 -21.84 -10.73
C ALA A 52 19.76 -21.68 -12.25
N TYR A 53 19.29 -20.56 -12.81
CA TYR A 53 19.43 -20.28 -14.25
C TYR A 53 20.89 -20.13 -14.68
N VAL A 54 21.72 -19.44 -13.91
CA VAL A 54 23.15 -19.29 -14.20
C VAL A 54 23.85 -20.64 -14.20
N LEU A 55 23.59 -21.49 -13.20
CA LEU A 55 24.14 -22.84 -13.13
C LEU A 55 23.63 -23.73 -14.28
N MET A 56 22.36 -23.61 -14.66
CA MET A 56 21.80 -24.31 -15.82
C MET A 56 22.49 -23.90 -17.12
N MET A 57 22.68 -22.60 -17.35
CA MET A 57 23.38 -22.09 -18.53
C MET A 57 24.86 -22.48 -18.54
N LEU A 58 25.52 -22.46 -17.38
CA LEU A 58 26.89 -22.93 -17.23
C LEU A 58 27.01 -24.43 -17.55
N ALA A 59 26.11 -25.26 -17.03
CA ALA A 59 26.09 -26.70 -17.33
C ALA A 59 25.87 -26.97 -18.82
N LEU A 60 24.96 -26.23 -19.46
CA LEU A 60 24.73 -26.32 -20.90
C LEU A 60 25.98 -25.91 -21.69
N ALA A 61 26.65 -24.82 -21.31
CA ALA A 61 27.88 -24.38 -21.96
C ALA A 61 29.01 -25.41 -21.80
N LEU A 62 29.22 -25.93 -20.57
CA LEU A 62 30.25 -26.94 -20.29
C LEU A 62 30.03 -28.22 -21.09
N THR A 63 28.79 -28.71 -21.16
CA THR A 63 28.48 -29.91 -21.96
C THR A 63 28.77 -29.68 -23.44
N TYR A 64 28.42 -28.52 -23.99
CA TYR A 64 28.71 -28.18 -25.39
C TYR A 64 30.22 -28.05 -25.66
N LEU A 65 30.96 -27.44 -24.74
CA LEU A 65 32.41 -27.26 -24.85
C LEU A 65 33.14 -28.60 -24.82
N ILE A 66 32.78 -29.48 -23.88
CA ILE A 66 33.37 -30.83 -23.80
C ILE A 66 33.06 -31.61 -25.07
N HIS A 67 31.80 -31.60 -25.52
CA HIS A 67 31.41 -32.27 -26.76
C HIS A 67 32.19 -31.75 -27.97
N SER A 68 32.37 -30.43 -28.07
CA SER A 68 33.14 -29.81 -29.16
C SER A 68 34.63 -30.15 -29.10
N ALA A 69 35.21 -30.21 -27.89
CA ALA A 69 36.61 -30.59 -27.67
C ALA A 69 36.86 -32.06 -28.03
N ASP A 70 35.96 -32.97 -27.66
CA ASP A 70 36.03 -34.39 -28.01
C ASP A 70 35.99 -34.58 -29.53
N LEU A 71 35.05 -33.89 -30.22
CA LEU A 71 34.99 -33.89 -31.68
C LEU A 71 36.28 -33.34 -32.30
N SER A 72 36.81 -32.23 -31.78
CA SER A 72 38.07 -31.64 -32.25
C SER A 72 39.28 -32.56 -32.05
N SER A 73 39.26 -33.44 -31.05
CA SER A 73 40.37 -34.37 -30.77
C SER A 73 40.36 -35.64 -31.63
N THR A 74 39.23 -35.92 -32.29
CA THR A 74 39.02 -37.13 -33.10
C THR A 74 39.41 -36.94 -34.57
N PHE A 75 39.58 -35.69 -35.03
CA PHE A 75 40.03 -35.33 -36.37
C PHE A 75 41.45 -34.75 -36.36
#